data_AF-A0A4Y9LQ89-F1
#
_entry.id   AF-A0A4Y9LQ89-F1
#
_cell.length_a   1.000
_cell.length_b   1.000
_cell.length_c   1.000
_cell.angle_alpha   90.00
_cell.angle_beta   90.00
_cell.angle_gamma   90.00
#
_symmetry.space_group_name_H-M   'P 1'
#
loop_
_entity.id
_entity.type
_entity.pdbx_description
1 polymer ?
#
loop_
_entity_poly.entity_id
_entity_poly.type
_entity_poly.pdbx_seq_one_letter_code
_entity_poly.pdbx_strand_id
1 'polypeptide(L)'
;MADTPQRLDVPRGSTRRLGGFLRLNPDAVGQFAEGIARFLGTGRFLAVQTIIVVVWICLNVFAVQLRWDPYPFILLNLAFSTQAAYAAPLILLAQNRQADRDRVQAEEDRNRAAQTRADTEYVTRELAALRVAIGELATRDFIRGELNRMSSDEGEDGDKRDKKRKKREREDAELRSAAPSA
;
A
#
# COMPACT_ATOMS: atom_id res chain seq x y z
N MET A 1 -6.32 -49.98 16.34
CA MET A 1 -6.43 -48.51 16.23
C MET A 1 -5.05 -47.91 16.36
N ALA A 2 -4.37 -47.75 15.23
CA ALA A 2 -3.16 -46.94 15.07
C ALA A 2 -2.90 -46.80 13.56
N ASP A 3 -3.58 -45.84 12.93
CA ASP A 3 -3.28 -45.41 11.57
C ASP A 3 -1.96 -44.62 11.58
N THR A 4 -1.01 -45.04 10.74
CA THR A 4 0.26 -44.33 10.56
C THR A 4 0.19 -43.62 9.21
N PRO A 5 0.19 -42.28 9.13
CA PRO A 5 0.10 -41.60 7.86
C PRO A 5 1.39 -41.80 7.05
N GLN A 6 1.21 -42.45 5.91
CA GLN A 6 2.17 -42.71 4.85
C GLN A 6 2.83 -41.39 4.42
N ARG A 7 4.13 -41.26 4.71
CA ARG A 7 4.90 -40.05 4.37
C ARG A 7 5.02 -39.93 2.85
N LEU A 8 4.59 -38.76 2.37
CA LEU A 8 4.63 -38.32 0.99
C LEU A 8 6.02 -38.52 0.36
N ASP A 9 5.95 -39.11 -0.83
CA ASP A 9 7.00 -39.30 -1.81
C ASP A 9 7.57 -37.94 -2.25
N VAL A 10 8.85 -37.71 -1.99
CA VAL A 10 9.56 -36.53 -2.50
C VAL A 10 10.53 -37.02 -3.56
N PRO A 11 10.31 -36.73 -4.86
CA PRO A 11 11.19 -37.23 -5.89
C PRO A 11 12.59 -36.60 -5.71
N ARG A 12 13.58 -37.46 -5.48
CA ARG A 12 15.00 -37.12 -5.55
C ARG A 12 15.38 -36.84 -7.01
N GLY A 13 15.08 -35.65 -7.49
CA GLY A 13 15.63 -35.07 -8.70
C GLY A 13 17.10 -34.67 -8.51
N SER A 14 17.99 -35.66 -8.46
CA SER A 14 19.44 -35.46 -8.54
C SER A 14 19.84 -35.21 -10.00
N THR A 15 19.56 -34.02 -10.54
CA THR A 15 20.24 -33.55 -11.75
C THR A 15 21.57 -32.94 -11.36
N ARG A 16 22.64 -33.65 -11.75
CA ARG A 16 24.04 -33.26 -11.54
C ARG A 16 24.28 -31.83 -12.00
N ARG A 17 24.94 -31.10 -11.11
CA ARG A 17 25.47 -29.75 -11.26
C ARG A 17 26.47 -29.69 -12.42
N LEU A 18 26.01 -29.23 -13.59
CA LEU A 18 26.84 -28.61 -14.61
C LEU A 18 26.74 -27.07 -14.56
N GLY A 19 26.19 -26.51 -13.48
CA GLY A 19 25.98 -25.06 -13.28
C GLY A 19 27.02 -24.37 -12.40
N GLY A 20 28.16 -25.02 -12.12
CA GLY A 20 29.18 -24.48 -11.22
C GLY A 20 30.01 -23.34 -11.81
N PHE A 21 30.13 -23.25 -13.13
CA PHE A 21 30.99 -22.27 -13.80
C PHE A 21 30.32 -20.89 -13.99
N LEU A 22 28.99 -20.82 -13.82
CA LEU A 22 28.19 -19.60 -13.96
C LEU A 22 27.64 -19.12 -12.61
N ARG A 23 28.40 -19.30 -11.51
CA ARG A 23 28.13 -18.56 -10.26
C ARG A 23 28.53 -17.09 -10.44
N LEU A 24 27.90 -16.42 -11.39
CA LEU A 24 27.91 -14.97 -11.50
C LEU A 24 27.27 -14.46 -10.23
N ASN A 25 28.06 -13.78 -9.40
CA ASN A 25 27.60 -13.29 -8.11
C ASN A 25 26.45 -12.29 -8.37
N PRO A 26 25.18 -12.63 -8.06
CA PRO A 26 24.02 -11.85 -8.46
C PRO A 26 24.06 -10.42 -7.90
N ASP A 27 24.72 -10.24 -6.75
CA ASP A 27 24.92 -8.94 -6.12
C ASP A 27 25.90 -8.04 -6.89
N ALA A 28 26.99 -8.62 -7.42
CA ALA A 28 28.00 -7.86 -8.18
C ALA A 28 27.46 -7.42 -9.55
N VAL A 29 26.76 -8.32 -10.24
CA VAL A 29 26.02 -7.99 -11.48
C VAL A 29 24.95 -6.94 -11.17
N GLY A 30 24.35 -7.03 -9.99
CA GLY A 30 23.28 -6.15 -9.58
C GLY A 30 23.69 -4.68 -9.46
N GLN A 31 24.82 -4.43 -8.80
CA GLN A 31 25.41 -3.09 -8.65
C GLN A 31 25.95 -2.55 -9.98
N PHE A 32 26.56 -3.41 -10.80
CA PHE A 32 27.08 -3.04 -12.11
C PHE A 32 25.95 -2.59 -13.06
N ALA A 33 24.85 -3.36 -13.10
CA ALA A 33 23.71 -3.02 -13.94
C ALA A 33 22.97 -1.75 -13.46
N GLU A 34 23.02 -1.41 -12.17
CA GLU A 34 22.51 -0.14 -11.66
C GLU A 34 23.40 1.06 -12.04
N GLY A 35 24.73 0.87 -12.06
CA GLY A 35 25.66 1.85 -12.63
C GLY A 35 25.43 2.09 -14.12
N ILE A 36 25.27 1.00 -14.87
CA ILE A 36 24.96 1.03 -16.31
C ILE A 36 23.61 1.69 -16.58
N ALA A 37 22.55 1.38 -15.82
CA ALA A 37 21.24 1.97 -16.00
C ALA A 37 21.26 3.50 -15.82
N ARG A 38 21.97 4.01 -14.80
CA ARG A 38 22.15 5.45 -14.59
C ARG A 38 22.98 6.10 -15.71
N PHE A 39 23.95 5.36 -16.24
CA PHE A 39 24.82 5.84 -17.32
C PHE A 39 24.09 5.92 -18.67
N LEU A 40 23.38 4.85 -19.07
CA LEU A 40 22.60 4.81 -20.32
C LEU A 40 21.34 5.69 -20.29
N GLY A 41 20.74 5.91 -19.12
CA GLY A 41 19.58 6.80 -18.98
C GLY A 41 19.93 8.29 -19.10
N THR A 42 21.22 8.65 -19.07
CA THR A 42 21.67 10.03 -19.21
C THR A 42 22.09 10.30 -20.66
N GLY A 43 21.63 11.40 -21.27
CA GLY A 43 22.02 11.81 -22.65
C GLY A 43 23.53 12.01 -22.86
N ARG A 44 24.31 11.99 -21.77
CA ARG A 44 25.78 12.05 -21.76
C ARG A 44 26.44 10.81 -22.39
N PHE A 45 25.80 9.63 -22.34
CA PHE A 45 26.32 8.44 -23.03
C PHE A 45 26.31 8.63 -24.55
N LEU A 46 25.19 9.10 -25.11
CA LEU A 46 25.07 9.38 -26.54
C LEU A 46 26.11 10.43 -26.99
N ALA A 47 26.29 11.50 -26.21
CA ALA A 47 27.28 12.52 -26.52
C ALA A 47 28.72 11.97 -26.59
N VAL A 48 29.12 11.15 -25.61
CA VAL A 48 30.45 10.51 -25.60
C VAL A 48 30.60 9.53 -26.77
N GLN A 49 29.58 8.71 -27.05
CA GLN A 49 29.59 7.76 -28.18
C GLN A 49 29.75 8.50 -29.51
N THR A 50 29.02 9.60 -29.73
CA THR A 50 29.14 10.41 -30.94
C THR A 50 30.53 11.02 -31.08
N ILE A 51 31.11 11.55 -29.99
CA ILE A 51 32.48 12.09 -30.01
C ILE A 51 33.48 11.02 -30.42
N ILE A 52 33.38 9.81 -29.86
CA ILE A 52 34.28 8.69 -30.20
C ILE A 52 34.19 8.36 -31.70
N VAL A 53 32.96 8.27 -32.24
CA VAL A 53 32.75 8.00 -33.68
C VAL A 53 33.35 9.10 -34.55
N VAL A 54 33.13 10.38 -34.20
CA VAL A 54 33.69 11.52 -34.93
C VAL A 54 35.21 11.51 -34.89
N VAL A 55 35.81 11.30 -33.72
CA VAL A 55 37.27 11.19 -33.55
C VAL A 55 37.82 10.05 -34.39
N TRP A 56 37.15 8.89 -34.41
CA TRP A 56 37.57 7.75 -35.21
C TRP A 56 37.52 8.04 -36.71
N ILE A 57 36.45 8.68 -37.19
CA ILE A 57 36.34 9.12 -38.59
C ILE A 57 37.47 10.09 -38.92
N CYS A 58 37.71 11.10 -38.07
CA CYS A 58 38.81 12.05 -38.27
C CYS A 58 40.17 11.34 -38.34
N LEU A 59 40.47 10.47 -37.37
CA LEU A 59 41.74 9.73 -37.32
C LEU A 59 41.92 8.86 -38.56
N ASN A 60 40.85 8.20 -39.01
CA ASN A 60 40.87 7.41 -40.24
C ASN A 60 41.16 8.27 -41.48
N VAL A 61 40.49 9.42 -41.63
CA VAL A 61 40.72 10.39 -42.72
C VAL A 61 42.15 10.93 -42.73
N PHE A 62 42.72 11.26 -41.56
CA PHE A 62 44.12 11.71 -41.47
C PHE A 62 45.12 10.57 -41.69
N ALA A 63 44.77 9.34 -41.30
CA ALA A 63 45.58 8.13 -41.51
C ALA A 63 45.42 7.49 -42.90
N VAL A 64 44.64 8.10 -43.81
CA VAL A 64 44.49 7.67 -45.22
C VAL A 64 45.85 7.58 -45.93
N GLN A 65 46.84 8.39 -45.55
CA GLN A 65 48.19 8.31 -46.12
C GLN A 65 48.89 6.96 -45.85
N LEU A 66 48.51 6.24 -44.79
CA LEU A 66 49.00 4.90 -44.47
C LEU A 66 48.11 3.76 -45.03
N ARG A 67 47.02 4.06 -45.74
CA ARG A 67 46.02 3.08 -46.25
C ARG A 67 45.51 2.09 -45.18
N TRP A 68 45.44 2.51 -43.93
CA TRP A 68 45.08 1.62 -42.81
C TRP A 68 43.64 1.09 -42.93
N ASP A 69 42.71 1.86 -43.51
CA ASP A 69 41.33 1.42 -43.77
C ASP A 69 40.66 2.27 -44.89
N PRO A 70 40.83 1.89 -46.17
CA PRO A 70 40.22 2.59 -47.31
C PRO A 70 38.68 2.55 -47.27
N TYR A 71 38.03 3.53 -47.91
CA TYR A 71 36.57 3.57 -48.06
C TYR A 71 36.05 2.21 -48.60
N PRO A 72 35.12 1.50 -47.92
CA PRO A 72 34.08 1.99 -47.01
C PRO A 72 34.28 1.65 -45.50
N PHE A 73 35.48 1.86 -44.94
CA PHE A 73 35.79 1.74 -43.50
C PHE A 73 35.36 0.38 -42.88
N ILE A 74 35.96 -0.72 -43.36
CA ILE A 74 35.54 -2.08 -43.01
C ILE A 74 35.73 -2.36 -41.50
N LEU A 75 36.77 -1.78 -40.90
CA LEU A 75 37.09 -1.99 -39.49
C LEU A 75 36.08 -1.30 -38.57
N LEU A 76 35.63 -0.10 -38.93
CA LEU A 76 34.60 0.62 -38.18
C LEU A 76 33.26 -0.13 -38.25
N ASN A 77 32.89 -0.61 -39.44
CA ASN A 77 31.67 -1.38 -39.60
C ASN A 77 31.71 -2.71 -38.84
N LEU A 78 32.86 -3.39 -38.85
CA LEU A 78 33.06 -4.63 -38.10
C LEU A 78 32.93 -4.37 -36.58
N ALA A 79 33.55 -3.30 -36.07
CA ALA A 79 33.47 -2.92 -34.67
C ALA A 79 32.02 -2.61 -34.24
N PHE A 80 31.28 -1.84 -35.05
CA PHE A 80 29.87 -1.53 -34.75
C PHE A 80 28.98 -2.78 -34.83
N SER A 81 29.24 -3.67 -35.78
CA SER A 81 28.51 -4.94 -35.91
C SER A 81 28.72 -5.82 -34.67
N THR A 82 29.95 -5.93 -34.17
CA THR A 82 30.25 -6.65 -32.93
C THR A 82 29.65 -5.95 -31.71
N GLN A 83 29.70 -4.61 -31.66
CA GLN A 83 29.08 -3.82 -30.58
C GLN A 83 27.57 -4.09 -30.49
N ALA A 84 26.87 -4.07 -31.62
CA ALA A 84 25.44 -4.39 -31.69
C ALA A 84 25.16 -5.85 -31.28
N ALA A 85 25.98 -6.80 -31.74
CA ALA A 85 25.83 -8.21 -31.42
C ALA A 85 25.98 -8.51 -29.92
N TYR A 86 26.90 -7.83 -29.21
CA TYR A 86 27.07 -7.99 -27.77
C TYR A 86 26.07 -7.16 -26.94
N ALA A 87 25.48 -6.11 -27.52
CA ALA A 87 24.45 -5.33 -26.83
C ALA A 87 23.19 -6.16 -26.55
N ALA A 88 22.74 -6.98 -27.51
CA ALA A 88 21.53 -7.81 -27.37
C ALA A 88 21.52 -8.70 -26.12
N PRO A 89 22.54 -9.55 -25.83
CA PRO A 89 22.55 -10.38 -24.63
C PRO A 89 22.67 -9.56 -23.34
N LEU A 90 23.40 -8.43 -23.34
CA LEU A 90 23.46 -7.52 -22.19
C LEU A 90 22.10 -6.90 -21.87
N ILE A 91 21.38 -6.45 -22.91
CA ILE A 91 20.04 -5.89 -22.78
C ILE A 91 19.09 -6.97 -22.24
N LEU A 92 19.14 -8.20 -22.74
CA LEU A 92 18.32 -9.31 -22.24
C LEU A 92 18.58 -9.61 -20.75
N LEU A 93 19.84 -9.58 -20.32
CA LEU A 93 20.20 -9.73 -18.90
C LEU A 93 19.65 -8.58 -18.04
N ALA A 94 19.74 -7.34 -18.55
CA ALA A 94 19.18 -6.18 -17.86
C ALA A 94 17.65 -6.25 -17.77
N GLN A 95 16.99 -6.70 -18.85
CA GLN A 95 15.54 -6.84 -18.93
C GLN A 95 15.01 -7.97 -18.04
N ASN A 96 15.65 -9.14 -18.01
CA ASN A 96 15.24 -10.23 -17.11
C ASN A 96 15.23 -9.76 -15.65
N ARG A 97 16.25 -8.99 -15.25
CA ARG A 97 16.32 -8.47 -13.88
C ARG A 97 15.28 -7.38 -13.60
N GLN A 98 14.95 -6.55 -14.58
CA GLN A 98 13.86 -5.59 -14.46
C GLN A 98 12.52 -6.34 -14.28
N ALA A 99 12.25 -7.34 -15.12
CA ALA A 99 11.05 -8.16 -15.03
C ALA A 99 10.93 -8.90 -13.68
N ASP A 100 12.04 -9.40 -13.12
CA ASP A 100 12.06 -10.03 -11.79
C ASP A 100 11.69 -9.03 -10.68
N ARG A 101 12.25 -7.81 -10.72
CA ARG A 101 11.89 -6.73 -9.76
C ARG A 101 10.44 -6.31 -9.91
N ASP A 102 9.98 -6.09 -11.13
CA ASP A 102 8.61 -5.70 -11.44
C ASP A 102 7.62 -6.76 -10.96
N ARG A 103 7.98 -8.04 -11.06
CA ARG A 103 7.18 -9.15 -10.53
C ARG A 103 7.06 -9.11 -9.01
N VAL A 104 8.16 -8.95 -8.28
CA VAL A 104 8.15 -8.85 -6.81
C VAL A 104 7.31 -7.66 -6.38
N GLN A 105 7.50 -6.50 -7.02
CA GLN A 105 6.75 -5.30 -6.71
C GLN A 105 5.24 -5.48 -6.98
N ALA A 106 4.87 -6.14 -8.08
CA ALA A 106 3.48 -6.46 -8.38
C ALA A 106 2.86 -7.45 -7.37
N GLU A 107 3.63 -8.40 -6.85
CA GLU A 107 3.18 -9.32 -5.80
C GLU A 107 2.97 -8.58 -4.46
N GLU A 108 3.88 -7.70 -4.08
CA GLU A 108 3.73 -6.83 -2.90
C GLU A 108 2.50 -5.93 -3.00
N ASP A 109 2.30 -5.28 -4.15
CA ASP A 109 1.17 -4.37 -4.35
C ASP A 109 -0.16 -5.12 -4.31
N ARG A 110 -0.23 -6.35 -4.82
CA ARG A 110 -1.41 -7.23 -4.67
C ARG A 110 -1.68 -7.55 -3.21
N ASN A 111 -0.64 -7.88 -2.43
CA ASN A 111 -0.78 -8.18 -1.01
C ASN A 111 -1.24 -6.95 -0.21
N ARG A 112 -0.65 -5.77 -0.49
CA ARG A 112 -1.07 -4.50 0.11
C ARG A 112 -2.52 -4.15 -0.23
N ALA A 113 -2.93 -4.34 -1.49
CA ALA A 113 -4.30 -4.10 -1.92
C ALA A 113 -5.29 -5.05 -1.22
N ALA A 114 -4.93 -6.33 -1.05
CA ALA A 114 -5.74 -7.29 -0.32
C ALA A 114 -5.91 -6.90 1.16
N GLN A 115 -4.82 -6.49 1.83
CA GLN A 115 -4.86 -6.01 3.22
C GLN A 115 -5.72 -4.75 3.36
N THR A 116 -5.50 -3.76 2.50
CA THR A 116 -6.27 -2.51 2.51
C THR A 116 -7.76 -2.76 2.34
N ARG A 117 -8.13 -3.71 1.46
CA ARG A 117 -9.52 -4.11 1.28
C ARG A 117 -10.09 -4.76 2.53
N ALA A 118 -9.36 -5.69 3.16
CA ALA A 118 -9.78 -6.34 4.40
C ALA A 118 -9.96 -5.34 5.55
N ASP A 119 -9.03 -4.40 5.71
CA ASP A 119 -9.12 -3.33 6.72
C ASP A 119 -10.34 -2.43 6.47
N THR A 120 -10.60 -2.09 5.22
CA THR A 120 -11.78 -1.30 4.83
C THR A 120 -13.07 -2.06 5.12
N GLU A 121 -13.15 -3.34 4.78
CA GLU A 121 -14.30 -4.20 5.08
C GLU A 121 -14.51 -4.34 6.60
N TYR A 122 -13.43 -4.48 7.36
CA TYR A 122 -13.47 -4.52 8.83
C TYR A 122 -14.04 -3.24 9.42
N VAL A 123 -13.46 -2.07 9.08
CA VAL A 123 -13.93 -0.77 9.57
C VAL A 123 -15.37 -0.49 9.14
N THR A 124 -15.76 -0.88 7.93
CA THR A 124 -17.14 -0.72 7.44
C THR A 124 -18.12 -1.57 8.25
N ARG A 125 -17.74 -2.80 8.61
CA ARG A 125 -18.55 -3.68 9.46
C ARG A 125 -18.69 -3.14 10.88
N GLU A 126 -17.59 -2.66 11.46
CA GLU A 126 -17.59 -2.01 12.78
C GLU A 126 -18.44 -0.75 12.77
N LEU A 127 -18.36 0.08 11.72
CA LEU A 127 -19.17 1.27 11.57
C LEU A 127 -20.67 0.94 11.40
N ALA A 128 -21.00 -0.13 10.66
CA ALA A 128 -22.36 -0.62 10.55
C ALA A 128 -22.91 -1.10 11.90
N ALA A 129 -22.13 -1.86 12.66
CA ALA A 129 -22.50 -2.31 14.01
C ALA A 129 -22.69 -1.12 14.98
N LEU A 130 -21.76 -0.16 14.97
CA LEU A 130 -21.84 1.07 15.75
C LEU A 130 -23.07 1.90 15.37
N ARG A 131 -23.40 2.01 14.08
CA ARG A 131 -24.59 2.71 13.60
C ARG A 131 -25.89 2.09 14.13
N VAL A 132 -25.97 0.76 14.20
CA VAL A 132 -27.14 0.07 14.78
C VAL A 132 -27.25 0.35 16.27
N ALA A 133 -26.13 0.23 17.01
CA ALA A 133 -26.10 0.50 18.44
C ALA A 133 -26.49 1.96 18.78
N ILE A 134 -26.02 2.94 18.02
CA ILE A 134 -26.40 4.35 18.18
C ILE A 134 -27.87 4.58 17.76
N GLY A 135 -28.32 3.90 16.70
CA GLY A 135 -29.71 3.98 16.23
C GLY A 135 -30.72 3.59 17.32
N GLU A 136 -30.42 2.56 18.11
CA GLU A 136 -31.26 2.16 19.25
C GLU A 136 -31.32 3.24 20.34
N LEU A 137 -30.17 3.83 20.70
CA LEU A 137 -30.06 4.90 21.71
C LEU A 137 -30.73 6.22 21.30
N ALA A 138 -30.74 6.54 20.01
CA ALA A 138 -31.28 7.79 19.46
C ALA A 138 -32.77 7.70 19.09
N THR A 139 -33.47 6.62 19.43
CA THR A 139 -34.90 6.51 19.11
C THR A 139 -35.69 7.60 19.84
N ARG A 140 -36.55 8.33 19.11
CA ARG A 140 -37.38 9.42 19.64
C ARG A 140 -38.14 9.04 20.90
N ASP A 141 -38.51 7.76 21.03
CA ASP A 141 -39.23 7.22 22.17
C ASP A 141 -38.36 7.01 23.41
N PHE A 142 -37.04 6.79 23.25
CA PHE A 142 -36.10 6.76 24.38
C PHE A 142 -35.89 8.18 24.93
N ILE A 143 -35.62 9.15 24.05
CA ILE A 143 -35.48 10.56 24.47
C ILE A 143 -36.80 11.08 25.05
N ARG A 144 -37.96 10.76 24.45
CA ARG A 144 -39.27 11.08 25.05
C ARG A 144 -39.52 10.35 26.34
N GLY A 145 -39.14 9.09 26.45
CA GLY A 145 -39.26 8.30 27.66
C GLY A 145 -38.50 8.95 28.81
N GLU A 146 -37.25 9.35 28.54
CA GLU A 146 -36.40 9.95 29.57
C GLU A 146 -36.79 11.39 29.89
N LEU A 147 -37.22 12.17 28.89
CA LEU A 147 -37.78 13.51 29.11
C LEU A 147 -39.11 13.44 29.89
N ASN A 148 -39.98 12.47 29.58
CA ASN A 148 -41.26 12.30 30.25
C ASN A 148 -41.07 11.76 31.67
N ARG A 149 -40.06 10.92 31.90
CA ARG A 149 -39.68 10.45 33.23
C ARG A 149 -39.17 11.59 34.13
N MET A 150 -38.30 12.44 33.60
CA MET A 150 -37.88 13.67 34.30
C MET A 150 -39.05 14.60 34.57
N SER A 151 -39.91 14.83 33.56
CA SER A 151 -41.13 15.65 33.69
C SER A 151 -42.12 15.08 34.70
N SER A 152 -42.28 13.75 34.78
CA SER A 152 -43.19 13.12 35.74
C SER A 152 -42.67 13.22 37.17
N ASP A 153 -41.36 13.11 37.39
CA ASP A 153 -40.74 13.28 38.71
C ASP A 153 -40.93 14.72 39.20
N GLU A 154 -40.71 15.71 38.33
CA GLU A 154 -40.97 17.13 38.64
C GLU A 154 -42.46 17.40 38.91
N GLY A 155 -43.35 16.76 38.13
CA GLY A 155 -44.81 16.89 38.28
C GLY A 155 -45.34 16.26 39.56
N GLU A 156 -44.86 15.08 39.95
CA GLU A 156 -45.23 14.43 41.21
C GLU A 156 -44.78 15.23 42.43
N ASP A 157 -43.56 15.76 42.41
CA ASP A 157 -43.05 16.62 43.49
C ASP A 157 -43.81 17.94 43.56
N GLY A 158 -44.24 18.48 42.41
CA GLY A 158 -45.15 19.62 42.32
C GLY A 158 -46.51 19.37 42.96
N ASP A 159 -47.18 18.26 42.62
CA ASP A 159 -48.52 17.91 43.15
C ASP A 159 -48.47 17.60 44.66
N LYS A 160 -47.42 16.91 45.13
CA LYS A 160 -47.19 16.67 46.57
C LYS A 160 -47.03 17.99 47.33
N ARG A 161 -46.29 18.97 46.76
CA ARG A 161 -46.15 20.32 47.34
C ARG A 161 -47.47 21.07 47.37
N ASP A 162 -48.26 21.01 46.30
CA ASP A 162 -49.52 21.76 46.21
C ASP A 162 -50.63 21.17 47.11
N LYS A 163 -50.72 19.83 47.22
CA LYS A 163 -51.59 19.17 48.21
C LYS A 163 -51.21 19.53 49.64
N LYS A 164 -49.91 19.56 49.95
CA LYS A 164 -49.42 19.95 51.29
C LYS A 164 -49.77 21.41 51.62
N ARG A 165 -49.70 22.30 50.64
CA ARG A 165 -50.10 23.70 50.77
C ARG A 165 -51.61 23.87 50.98
N LYS A 166 -52.46 23.23 50.16
CA LYS A 166 -53.93 23.25 50.34
C LYS A 166 -54.38 22.68 51.67
N LYS A 167 -53.70 21.64 52.17
CA LYS A 167 -53.98 21.08 53.50
C LYS A 167 -53.72 22.12 54.61
N ARG A 168 -52.59 22.82 54.53
CA ARG A 168 -52.27 23.91 55.47
C ARG A 168 -53.27 25.06 55.39
N GLU A 169 -53.63 25.49 54.19
CA GLU A 169 -54.64 26.56 54.00
C GLU A 169 -56.02 26.16 54.56
N ARG A 170 -56.40 24.88 54.46
CA ARG A 170 -57.64 24.37 55.08
C ARG A 170 -57.54 24.33 56.60
N GLU A 171 -56.42 23.83 57.15
CA GLU A 171 -56.17 23.84 58.60
C GLU A 171 -56.20 25.28 59.14
N ASP A 172 -55.58 26.25 58.45
CA ASP A 172 -55.58 27.67 58.82
C ASP A 172 -56.98 28.30 58.71
N ALA A 173 -57.78 27.93 57.70
CA ALA A 173 -59.16 28.41 57.54
C ALA A 173 -60.08 27.84 58.62
N GLU A 174 -59.90 26.56 58.97
CA GLU A 174 -60.65 25.89 60.04
C GLU A 174 -60.31 26.53 61.40
N LEU A 175 -59.02 26.79 61.67
CA LEU A 175 -58.55 27.54 62.84
C LEU A 175 -59.12 28.96 62.91
N ARG A 176 -59.26 29.65 61.77
CA ARG A 176 -59.88 30.99 61.69
C ARG A 176 -61.39 30.96 61.91
N SER A 177 -62.10 29.91 61.47
CA SER A 177 -63.54 29.74 61.71
C SER A 177 -63.88 29.28 63.13
N ALA A 178 -62.94 28.64 63.83
CA ALA A 178 -63.08 28.22 65.21
C ALA A 178 -62.74 29.32 66.24
N ALA A 179 -62.28 30.49 65.79
CA ALA A 179 -62.08 31.65 66.65
C ALA A 179 -63.41 32.41 66.83
N PRO A 180 -64.00 32.43 68.04
CA PRO A 180 -65.25 33.14 68.28
C PRO A 180 -65.05 34.65 68.18
N SER A 181 -66.04 35.32 67.59
CA SER A 181 -66.20 36.77 67.63
C SER A 181 -66.26 37.24 69.09
N ALA A 182 -65.23 37.97 69.50
CA ALA A 182 -65.26 38.83 70.69
C ALA A 182 -65.89 40.18 70.33
#